data_AF-A0A924W3V3-F1
#
_entry.id   AF-A0A924W3V3-F1
#
_cell.length_a   1.000
_cell.length_b   1.000
_cell.length_c   1.000
_cell.angle_alpha   90.00
_cell.angle_beta   90.00
_cell.angle_gamma   90.00
#
_symmetry.space_group_name_H-M   'P 1'
#
loop_
_entity.id
_entity.type
_entity.pdbx_description
1 polymer ?
#
loop_
_entity_poly.entity_id
_entity_poly.type
_entity_poly.pdbx_seq_one_letter_code
_entity_poly.pdbx_strand_id
1 'polypeptide(L)'
;MRPYSERMASTEPTFLFMFGFESPGEHVRNERNGWDDESSWAVWIAAASSDAALTWGRQIAEDFVRQLFVRAGVAPRSWMTDDFAHWISAEESELQRARLEDSIPTVADGQMPDLSSALDYWSGR
;
A
#
# COMPACT_ATOMS: atom_id res chain seq x y z
N MET A 1 13.41 10.19 -46.28
CA MET A 1 12.54 9.26 -45.53
C MET A 1 12.90 9.41 -44.06
N ARG A 2 11.96 9.82 -43.20
CA ARG A 2 12.21 10.11 -41.78
C ARG A 2 12.44 8.81 -40.99
N PRO A 3 13.26 8.82 -39.91
CA PRO A 3 13.62 7.62 -39.18
C PRO A 3 12.45 7.09 -38.34
N TYR A 4 12.45 5.77 -38.15
CA TYR A 4 11.60 5.06 -37.19
C TYR A 4 11.82 5.64 -35.79
N SER A 5 10.77 6.18 -35.19
CA SER A 5 10.74 6.41 -33.75
C SER A 5 10.50 5.08 -33.07
N GLU A 6 11.58 4.41 -32.64
CA GLU A 6 11.50 3.43 -31.57
C GLU A 6 10.96 4.16 -30.33
N ARG A 7 9.68 3.97 -30.03
CA ARG A 7 9.19 4.16 -28.67
C ARG A 7 9.92 3.13 -27.83
N MET A 8 11.01 3.53 -27.18
CA MET A 8 11.49 2.79 -26.03
C MET A 8 10.30 2.69 -25.07
N ALA A 9 9.90 1.47 -24.75
CA ALA A 9 9.04 1.24 -23.60
C ALA A 9 9.84 1.73 -22.40
N SER A 10 9.57 2.94 -21.94
CA SER A 10 10.11 3.43 -20.68
C SER A 10 9.55 2.51 -19.60
N THR A 11 10.35 1.56 -19.12
CA THR A 11 10.07 0.94 -17.83
C THR A 11 10.18 2.04 -16.80
N GLU A 12 9.04 2.53 -16.33
CA GLU A 12 9.00 3.50 -15.24
C GLU A 12 9.71 2.92 -14.01
N PRO A 13 10.44 3.74 -13.24
CA PRO A 13 11.06 3.27 -12.01
C PRO A 13 9.99 2.75 -11.05
N THR A 14 10.34 1.70 -10.31
CA THR A 14 9.47 1.10 -9.29
C THR A 14 9.88 1.59 -7.90
N PHE A 15 8.91 2.06 -7.13
CA PHE A 15 9.07 2.56 -5.77
C PHE A 15 8.36 1.65 -4.78
N LEU A 16 8.95 1.38 -3.61
CA LEU A 16 8.27 0.67 -2.53
C LEU A 16 7.52 1.67 -1.67
N PHE A 17 6.20 1.71 -1.79
CA PHE A 17 5.36 2.47 -0.89
C PHE A 17 5.01 1.64 0.33
N MET A 18 5.22 2.20 1.52
CA MET A 18 4.90 1.59 2.81
C MET A 18 3.91 2.46 3.57
N PHE A 19 2.99 1.83 4.30
CA PHE A 19 2.03 2.53 5.13
C PHE A 19 1.65 1.72 6.37
N GLY A 20 1.44 2.42 7.48
CA GLY A 20 0.86 1.89 8.72
C GLY A 20 -0.67 1.87 8.67
N PHE A 21 -1.29 1.03 9.50
CA PHE A 21 -2.73 0.99 9.74
C PHE A 21 -3.04 0.17 11.00
N GLU A 22 -4.24 0.33 11.53
CA GLU A 22 -4.81 -0.62 12.48
C GLU A 22 -5.67 -1.65 11.73
N SER A 23 -5.41 -2.93 11.93
CA SER A 23 -6.40 -3.97 11.61
C SER A 23 -7.65 -3.80 12.48
N PRO A 24 -8.82 -4.34 12.09
CA PRO A 24 -10.04 -4.24 12.89
C PRO A 24 -9.86 -4.80 14.31
N GLY A 25 -9.04 -5.84 14.47
CA GLY A 25 -8.72 -6.41 15.78
C GLY A 25 -7.81 -5.51 16.62
N GLU A 26 -6.79 -4.88 16.02
CA GLU A 26 -5.94 -3.89 16.68
C GLU A 26 -6.76 -2.67 17.11
N HIS A 27 -7.58 -2.13 16.22
CA HIS A 27 -8.44 -0.98 16.52
C HIS A 27 -9.30 -1.21 17.77
N VAL A 28 -10.01 -2.35 17.85
CA VAL A 28 -10.84 -2.69 19.03
C VAL A 28 -10.00 -2.83 20.31
N ARG A 29 -8.78 -3.37 20.21
CA ARG A 29 -7.88 -3.49 21.37
C ARG A 29 -7.32 -2.14 21.80
N ASN A 30 -6.91 -1.31 20.85
CA ASN A 30 -6.40 0.04 21.08
C ASN A 30 -7.45 0.92 21.76
N GLU A 31 -8.68 0.93 21.26
CA GLU A 31 -9.80 1.65 21.89
C GLU A 31 -10.10 1.17 23.31
N ARG A 32 -10.08 -0.16 23.54
CA ARG A 32 -10.40 -0.73 24.85
C ARG A 32 -9.30 -0.48 25.88
N ASN A 33 -8.04 -0.53 25.46
CA ASN A 33 -6.89 -0.60 26.36
C ASN A 33 -6.04 0.69 26.39
N GLY A 34 -6.29 1.63 25.48
CA GLY A 34 -5.45 2.83 25.29
C GLY A 34 -4.07 2.50 24.72
N TRP A 35 -3.99 1.48 23.88
CA TRP A 35 -2.75 1.08 23.19
C TRP A 35 -2.65 1.74 21.82
N ASP A 36 -1.46 1.67 21.22
CA ASP A 36 -1.09 2.19 19.90
C ASP A 36 -0.51 1.08 19.01
N ASP A 37 -1.06 -0.14 19.11
CA ASP A 37 -0.63 -1.25 18.27
C ASP A 37 -0.98 -0.95 16.80
N GLU A 38 0.04 -0.93 15.93
CA GLU A 38 -0.12 -0.69 14.51
C GLU A 38 0.54 -1.78 13.68
N SER A 39 -0.09 -2.13 12.58
CA SER A 39 0.45 -2.98 11.53
C SER A 39 0.94 -2.14 10.35
N SER A 40 1.74 -2.73 9.47
CA SER A 40 2.17 -2.07 8.22
C SER A 40 2.09 -3.02 7.04
N TRP A 41 1.88 -2.44 5.86
CA TRP A 41 1.90 -3.16 4.60
C TRP A 41 2.57 -2.31 3.51
N ALA A 42 2.86 -2.94 2.37
CA ALA A 42 3.63 -2.34 1.31
C ALA A 42 3.09 -2.72 -0.07
N VAL A 43 3.37 -1.86 -1.06
CA VAL A 43 3.05 -2.06 -2.48
C VAL A 43 4.19 -1.52 -3.32
N TRP A 44 4.61 -2.29 -4.33
CA TRP A 44 5.51 -1.81 -5.37
C TRP A 44 4.74 -1.02 -6.43
N ILE A 45 5.14 0.22 -6.69
CA ILE A 45 4.45 1.12 -7.63
C ILE A 45 5.43 1.56 -8.72
N ALA A 46 5.17 1.17 -9.97
CA ALA A 46 5.83 1.75 -11.13
C ALA A 46 5.22 3.12 -11.44
N ALA A 47 6.03 4.17 -11.37
CA ALA A 47 5.57 5.55 -11.56
C ALA A 47 6.69 6.45 -12.13
N ALA A 48 6.32 7.62 -12.65
CA ALA A 48 7.29 8.59 -13.18
C ALA A 48 8.21 9.20 -12.10
N SER A 49 7.79 9.23 -10.83
CA SER A 49 8.56 9.79 -9.71
C SER A 49 8.13 9.21 -8.35
N SER A 50 8.95 9.42 -7.32
CA SER A 50 8.60 9.05 -5.94
C SER A 50 7.35 9.79 -5.44
N ASP A 51 7.17 11.05 -5.84
CA ASP A 51 6.01 11.86 -5.43
C ASP A 51 4.72 11.35 -6.06
N ALA A 52 4.78 10.88 -7.31
CA ALA A 52 3.66 10.23 -7.98
C ALA A 52 3.32 8.90 -7.28
N ALA A 53 4.34 8.07 -7.01
CA ALA A 53 4.16 6.83 -6.26
C ALA A 53 3.59 7.06 -4.85
N LEU A 54 4.04 8.09 -4.13
CA LEU A 54 3.53 8.46 -2.81
C LEU A 54 2.06 8.90 -2.90
N THR A 55 1.73 9.73 -3.88
CA THR A 55 0.36 10.21 -4.10
C THR A 55 -0.60 9.05 -4.39
N TRP A 56 -0.19 8.14 -5.27
CA TRP A 56 -1.00 6.96 -5.59
C TRP A 56 -1.06 5.96 -4.44
N GLY A 57 0.06 5.71 -3.76
CA GLY A 57 0.14 4.85 -2.60
C GLY A 57 -0.85 5.24 -1.51
N ARG A 58 -1.04 6.54 -1.26
CA ARG A 58 -2.07 7.03 -0.32
C ARG A 58 -3.50 6.65 -0.73
N GLN A 59 -3.81 6.62 -2.03
CA GLN A 59 -5.12 6.17 -2.51
C GLN A 59 -5.30 4.66 -2.31
N ILE A 60 -4.23 3.88 -2.51
CA ILE A 60 -4.23 2.44 -2.24
C ILE A 60 -4.43 2.17 -0.74
N ALA A 61 -3.72 2.88 0.14
CA ALA A 61 -3.86 2.74 1.60
C ALA A 61 -5.29 3.08 2.08
N GLU A 62 -5.86 4.18 1.56
CA GLU A 62 -7.25 4.55 1.81
C GLU A 62 -8.24 3.44 1.41
N ASP A 63 -8.12 2.95 0.18
CA ASP A 63 -9.04 1.91 -0.29
C ASP A 63 -8.85 0.59 0.46
N PHE A 64 -7.60 0.23 0.79
CA PHE A 64 -7.27 -0.95 1.57
C PHE A 64 -7.92 -0.91 2.96
N VAL A 65 -7.71 0.14 3.75
CA VAL A 65 -8.28 0.23 5.10
C VAL A 65 -9.81 0.28 5.05
N ARG A 66 -10.37 1.06 4.12
CA ARG A 66 -11.81 1.13 3.95
C ARG A 66 -12.41 -0.25 3.67
N GLN A 67 -11.82 -1.00 2.73
CA GLN A 67 -12.27 -2.35 2.40
C GLN A 67 -12.01 -3.35 3.53
N LEU A 68 -10.91 -3.21 4.26
CA LEU A 68 -10.55 -4.08 5.38
C LEU A 68 -11.63 -4.08 6.47
N PHE A 69 -12.07 -2.88 6.86
CA PHE A 69 -13.12 -2.71 7.86
C PHE A 69 -14.48 -3.21 7.35
N VAL A 70 -14.83 -2.94 6.09
CA VAL A 70 -16.05 -3.47 5.47
C VAL A 70 -16.03 -5.00 5.45
N ARG A 71 -14.91 -5.62 5.08
CA ARG A 71 -14.77 -7.09 5.02
C ARG A 71 -14.89 -7.73 6.40
N ALA A 72 -14.38 -7.07 7.44
CA ALA A 72 -14.54 -7.49 8.83
C ALA A 72 -15.97 -7.27 9.38
N GLY A 73 -16.87 -6.60 8.63
CA GLY A 73 -18.25 -6.35 9.05
C GLY A 73 -18.40 -5.21 10.07
N VAL A 74 -17.41 -4.32 10.14
CA VAL A 74 -17.43 -3.11 10.97
C VAL A 74 -17.57 -1.86 10.11
N ALA A 75 -17.80 -0.71 10.74
CA ALA A 75 -17.92 0.55 10.01
C ALA A 75 -16.61 0.87 9.26
N PRO A 76 -16.67 1.29 7.97
CA PRO A 76 -15.48 1.66 7.23
C PRO A 76 -14.74 2.82 7.90
N ARG A 77 -13.41 2.79 7.83
CA ARG A 77 -12.53 3.89 8.27
C ARG A 77 -11.87 4.58 7.08
N SER A 78 -11.41 5.80 7.35
CA SER A 78 -10.68 6.65 6.42
C SER A 78 -9.23 6.73 6.88
N TRP A 79 -8.35 6.03 6.18
CA TRP A 79 -6.92 6.03 6.47
C TRP A 79 -6.33 7.45 6.36
N MET A 80 -6.81 8.24 5.40
CA MET A 80 -6.38 9.64 5.24
C MET A 80 -6.79 10.54 6.41
N THR A 81 -7.86 10.19 7.13
CA THR A 81 -8.29 10.93 8.33
C THR A 81 -7.54 10.46 9.58
N ASP A 82 -7.17 9.19 9.63
CA ASP A 82 -6.44 8.60 10.75
C ASP A 82 -4.93 8.95 10.73
N ASP A 83 -4.42 9.49 9.62
CA ASP A 83 -3.08 10.09 9.47
C ASP A 83 -1.91 9.15 9.86
N PHE A 84 -2.04 7.86 9.55
CA PHE A 84 -0.98 6.89 9.76
C PHE A 84 0.31 7.22 8.97
N ALA A 85 1.44 6.76 9.51
CA ALA A 85 2.74 6.91 8.88
C ALA A 85 2.77 6.24 7.48
N HIS A 86 3.39 6.92 6.52
CA HIS A 86 3.61 6.40 5.17
C HIS A 86 4.84 7.02 4.54
N TRP A 87 5.54 6.26 3.70
CA TRP A 87 6.75 6.72 3.03
C TRP A 87 7.06 5.89 1.77
N ILE A 88 7.94 6.43 0.93
CA ILE A 88 8.66 5.62 -0.07
C ILE A 88 9.94 5.13 0.60
N SER A 89 10.12 3.82 0.71
CA SER A 89 11.36 3.27 1.26
C SER A 89 12.53 3.52 0.29
N ALA A 90 13.63 4.00 0.84
CA ALA A 90 14.92 4.15 0.17
C ALA A 90 16.01 3.27 0.80
N GLU A 91 15.67 2.54 1.87
CA GLU A 91 16.61 1.71 2.62
C GLU A 91 16.83 0.38 1.89
N GLU A 92 18.05 0.14 1.43
CA GLU A 92 18.35 -1.02 0.56
C GLU A 92 17.99 -2.35 1.24
N SER A 93 18.14 -2.45 2.57
CA SER A 93 17.74 -3.65 3.31
C SER A 93 16.23 -3.91 3.26
N GLU A 94 15.40 -2.87 3.33
CA GLU A 94 13.95 -2.97 3.19
C GLU A 94 13.56 -3.35 1.76
N LEU A 95 14.19 -2.70 0.77
CA LEU A 95 13.98 -3.00 -0.64
C LEU A 95 14.33 -4.45 -0.98
N GLN A 96 15.47 -4.95 -0.49
CA GLN A 96 15.87 -6.35 -0.68
C GLN A 96 14.90 -7.32 -0.02
N ARG A 97 14.46 -7.04 1.21
CA ARG A 97 13.45 -7.88 1.89
C ARG A 97 12.14 -7.91 1.11
N ALA A 98 11.63 -6.75 0.68
CA ALA A 98 10.37 -6.64 -0.05
C ALA A 98 10.42 -7.29 -1.45
N ARG A 99 11.60 -7.37 -2.09
CA ARG A 99 11.77 -8.10 -3.36
C ARG A 99 11.67 -9.62 -3.21
N LEU A 100 11.88 -10.14 -2.00
CA LEU A 100 11.79 -11.56 -1.68
C LEU A 100 10.40 -11.97 -1.18
N GLU A 101 9.49 -11.01 -1.03
CA GLU A 101 8.16 -11.24 -0.48
C GLU A 101 7.10 -11.24 -1.59
N ASP A 102 6.66 -12.43 -1.98
CA ASP A 102 5.64 -12.63 -3.03
C ASP A 102 4.26 -12.05 -2.67
N SER A 103 4.04 -11.69 -1.39
CA SER A 103 2.79 -11.12 -0.90
C SER A 103 2.62 -9.63 -1.25
N ILE A 104 3.72 -8.95 -1.65
CA ILE A 104 3.72 -7.52 -1.95
C ILE A 104 3.37 -7.32 -3.43
N PRO A 105 2.18 -6.78 -3.75
CA PRO A 105 1.77 -6.62 -5.13
C PRO A 105 2.60 -5.54 -5.82
N THR A 106 2.78 -5.69 -7.14
CA THR A 106 3.34 -4.67 -8.02
C THR A 106 2.26 -4.11 -8.94
N VAL A 107 2.12 -2.79 -9.00
CA VAL A 107 1.13 -2.10 -9.83
C VAL A 107 1.76 -0.90 -10.55
N ALA A 108 1.10 -0.41 -11.60
CA ALA A 108 1.41 0.88 -12.20
C ALA A 108 0.67 2.02 -11.47
N ASP A 109 1.14 3.26 -11.64
CA ASP A 109 0.41 4.45 -11.23
C ASP A 109 -1.02 4.46 -11.81
N GLY A 110 -2.01 4.76 -10.96
CA GLY A 110 -3.43 4.70 -11.29
C GLY A 110 -4.05 3.30 -11.34
N GLN A 111 -3.27 2.23 -11.14
CA GLN A 111 -3.78 0.86 -11.07
C GLN A 111 -3.92 0.40 -9.61
N MET A 112 -5.10 -0.08 -9.24
CA MET A 112 -5.34 -0.68 -7.93
C MET A 112 -4.82 -2.12 -7.89
N PRO A 113 -4.11 -2.56 -6.83
CA PRO A 113 -3.74 -3.96 -6.66
C PRO A 113 -4.99 -4.83 -6.40
N ASP A 114 -4.86 -6.14 -6.65
CA ASP A 114 -5.81 -7.09 -6.08
C ASP A 114 -5.55 -7.19 -4.58
N LEU A 115 -6.49 -6.68 -3.79
CA LEU A 115 -6.40 -6.60 -2.35
C LEU A 115 -6.89 -7.88 -1.65
N SER A 116 -7.48 -8.83 -2.38
CA SER A 116 -8.25 -9.94 -1.79
C SER A 116 -7.48 -10.73 -0.73
N SER A 117 -6.27 -11.20 -1.08
CA SER A 117 -5.44 -12.00 -0.18
C SER A 117 -4.98 -11.22 1.06
N ALA A 118 -4.62 -9.94 0.89
CA ALA A 118 -4.21 -9.08 1.99
C ALA A 118 -5.39 -8.77 2.92
N LEU A 119 -6.57 -8.49 2.35
CA LEU A 119 -7.78 -8.24 3.12
C LEU A 119 -8.21 -9.48 3.91
N ASP A 120 -8.09 -10.68 3.34
CA ASP A 120 -8.36 -11.92 4.07
C ASP A 120 -7.42 -12.08 5.28
N TYR A 121 -6.11 -11.96 5.03
CA TYR A 121 -5.09 -12.05 6.09
C TYR A 121 -5.33 -11.05 7.23
N TRP A 122 -5.53 -9.77 6.91
CA TRP A 122 -5.64 -8.71 7.91
C TRP A 122 -7.03 -8.59 8.55
N SER A 123 -8.09 -9.10 7.91
CA SER A 123 -9.43 -9.10 8.52
C SER A 123 -9.64 -10.21 9.55
N GLY A 124 -8.68 -11.15 9.66
CA GLY A 124 -8.77 -12.29 10.57
C GLY A 124 -9.78 -13.35 10.14
N ARG A 125 -10.02 -13.48 8.83
CA ARG A 125 -10.89 -14.51 8.22
C ARG A 125 -10.12 -15.63 7.56
#